data_AF-A0A0D6LFZ8-F1
#
_entry.id   AF-A0A0D6LFZ8-F1
#
_cell.length_a   1.000
_cell.length_b   1.000
_cell.length_c   1.000
_cell.angle_alpha   90.00
_cell.angle_beta   90.00
_cell.angle_gamma   90.00
#
_symmetry.space_group_name_H-M   'P 1'
#
loop_
_entity.id
_entity.type
_entity.pdbx_description
1 polymer ?
#
loop_
_entity_poly.entity_id
_entity_poly.type
_entity_poly.pdbx_seq_one_letter_code
_entity_poly.pdbx_strand_id
1 'polypeptide(L)'
;MAVLKFVPNYVKKKEFQEKGQKLSRDCLGDACDPTDAINLDVCRGEAARLEEKSGIIEFKVIGNSLEPFQRRETMVSLLQLQSLFSVQLPKMPKEYITRLVFDDRHRSMVLLKKGKGVIGGICFRQFPNQGFIEIVFCAITANEQVKGYGTHLMNHLKDYQVQCGNYHLLTFADEFAIGYFRMRYTEFSSYMKFVRDIHQTMGEVKYPNKTRKYGGIEHIFRQHGGHGLRLKDIPGLENHNDDERIEKDIELDSKMKLILKKLSSDKWGWPFVVPVDGDMVPEYYDYIEYPIDLRTMSERVKSKYYNHISVKQACL
;
A
#
# COMPACT_ATOMS: atom_id res chain seq x y z
N MET A 1 16.84 -10.76 15.41
CA MET A 1 16.77 -10.68 13.93
C MET A 1 15.47 -9.96 13.57
N ALA A 2 15.54 -8.86 12.83
CA ALA A 2 14.36 -8.15 12.34
C ALA A 2 14.08 -8.56 10.89
N VAL A 3 12.82 -8.85 10.58
CA VAL A 3 12.35 -9.18 9.22
C VAL A 3 11.45 -8.05 8.73
N LEU A 4 11.86 -7.38 7.67
CA LEU A 4 11.10 -6.30 7.03
C LEU A 4 10.55 -6.79 5.70
N LYS A 5 9.22 -6.92 5.60
CA LYS A 5 8.53 -7.21 4.33
C LYS A 5 8.04 -5.90 3.71
N PHE A 6 8.21 -5.75 2.41
CA PHE A 6 7.65 -4.63 1.66
C PHE A 6 6.84 -5.13 0.46
N VAL A 7 5.77 -4.41 0.14
CA VAL A 7 4.90 -4.66 -1.00
C VAL A 7 5.23 -3.62 -2.08
N PRO A 8 5.41 -4.00 -3.35
CA PRO A 8 5.64 -3.05 -4.42
C PRO A 8 4.47 -2.06 -4.55
N ASN A 9 4.74 -0.77 -4.37
CA ASN A 9 3.80 0.31 -4.66
C ASN A 9 3.67 0.47 -6.19
N TYR A 10 2.81 -0.33 -6.82
CA TYR A 10 2.26 0.02 -8.11
C TYR A 10 1.08 0.96 -7.86
N VAL A 11 1.24 2.24 -8.25
CA VAL A 11 0.22 3.18 -8.80
C VAL A 11 0.45 4.63 -8.31
N LYS A 12 0.60 5.52 -9.31
CA LYS A 12 0.49 7.00 -9.31
C LYS A 12 1.65 7.86 -8.78
N LYS A 13 2.67 8.00 -9.62
CA LYS A 13 3.69 9.08 -9.56
C LYS A 13 3.25 10.40 -10.23
N LYS A 14 1.95 10.60 -10.53
CA LYS A 14 1.48 11.73 -11.37
C LYS A 14 0.50 12.74 -10.76
N GLU A 15 0.02 12.57 -9.53
CA GLU A 15 -1.03 13.47 -8.98
C GLU A 15 -0.60 14.32 -7.77
N PHE A 16 0.67 14.28 -7.34
CA PHE A 16 1.13 14.98 -6.13
C PHE A 16 1.84 16.33 -6.36
N GLN A 17 1.91 16.84 -7.60
CA GLN A 17 2.63 18.08 -7.91
C GLN A 17 1.82 19.37 -7.69
N GLU A 18 0.50 19.33 -7.50
CA GLU A 18 -0.32 20.57 -7.52
C GLU A 18 -0.91 21.04 -6.19
N LYS A 19 -0.73 20.33 -5.06
CA LYS A 19 -1.41 20.70 -3.79
C LYS A 19 -0.49 21.05 -2.61
N GLY A 20 0.79 21.36 -2.86
CA GLY A 20 1.75 21.73 -1.81
C GLY A 20 1.81 23.23 -1.43
N GLN A 21 1.06 24.10 -2.10
CA GLN A 21 1.03 25.53 -1.79
C GLN A 21 -0.28 25.91 -1.12
N LYS A 22 -0.34 25.78 0.21
CA LYS A 22 -1.11 26.59 1.16
C LYS A 22 -1.25 25.79 2.44
N LEU A 23 -0.38 26.05 3.42
CA LEU A 23 -0.65 26.02 4.86
C LEU A 23 0.68 26.30 5.57
N SER A 24 1.04 27.58 5.57
CA SER A 24 2.00 28.15 6.52
C SER A 24 1.32 29.33 7.16
N ARG A 25 0.86 29.15 8.41
CA ARG A 25 0.86 30.17 9.48
C ARG A 25 0.13 29.65 10.73
N ASP A 26 0.77 29.92 11.86
CA ASP A 26 0.28 29.91 13.25
C ASP A 26 0.19 28.50 13.90
N CYS A 27 0.65 28.20 15.13
CA CYS A 27 0.82 28.98 16.35
C CYS A 27 1.99 28.47 17.24
N LEU A 28 2.53 29.37 18.07
CA LEU A 28 3.23 29.07 19.33
C LEU A 28 2.20 28.67 20.42
N GLY A 29 2.51 27.68 21.25
CA GLY A 29 1.76 27.39 22.48
C GLY A 29 1.97 25.97 23.03
N ASP A 30 2.34 25.87 24.31
CA ASP A 30 2.58 24.64 25.09
C ASP A 30 1.36 23.70 25.16
N ALA A 31 1.53 22.45 24.73
CA ALA A 31 1.02 21.20 25.34
C ALA A 31 1.36 20.02 24.42
N CYS A 32 1.91 18.93 24.96
CA CYS A 32 2.27 17.73 24.19
C CYS A 32 1.02 17.01 23.65
N ASP A 33 0.74 17.16 22.35
CA ASP A 33 -0.30 16.44 21.62
C ASP A 33 0.35 15.32 20.76
N PRO A 34 -0.18 14.07 20.73
CA PRO A 34 0.32 13.00 19.85
C PRO A 34 0.42 13.35 18.36
N THR A 35 -0.26 14.42 17.93
CA THR A 35 -0.19 15.01 16.59
C THR A 35 1.17 15.67 16.31
N ASP A 36 1.88 16.16 17.34
CA ASP A 36 3.19 16.79 17.21
C ASP A 36 4.28 15.80 16.82
N ALA A 37 4.23 14.56 17.33
CA ALA A 37 5.17 13.50 16.97
C ALA A 37 5.01 13.06 15.50
N ILE A 38 3.79 13.14 14.97
CA ILE A 38 3.47 12.83 13.56
C ILE A 38 3.95 13.98 12.66
N ASN A 39 3.67 15.23 13.04
CA ASN A 39 4.14 16.41 12.31
C ASN A 39 5.67 16.52 12.28
N LEU A 40 6.35 16.13 13.36
CA LEU A 40 7.81 16.20 13.45
C LEU A 40 8.50 15.19 12.50
N ASP A 41 7.94 13.99 12.33
CA ASP A 41 8.50 12.97 11.43
C ASP A 41 8.23 13.29 9.94
N VAL A 42 7.06 13.88 9.66
CA VAL A 42 6.70 14.39 8.32
C VAL A 42 7.60 15.59 7.93
N CYS A 43 7.83 16.54 8.84
CA CYS A 43 8.77 17.65 8.64
C CYS A 43 10.22 17.17 8.44
N ARG A 44 10.64 16.10 9.12
CA ARG A 44 12.00 15.55 9.01
C ARG A 44 12.27 14.90 7.65
N GLY A 45 11.28 14.26 7.03
CA GLY A 45 11.42 13.66 5.69
C GLY A 45 11.41 14.69 4.55
N GLU A 46 10.66 15.78 4.72
CA GLU A 46 10.52 16.84 3.70
C GLU A 46 11.85 17.54 3.38
N ALA A 47 12.66 17.83 4.39
CA ALA A 47 13.95 18.50 4.21
C ALA A 47 14.92 17.68 3.34
N ALA A 48 15.06 16.37 3.62
CA ALA A 48 15.89 15.47 2.82
C ALA A 48 15.37 15.37 1.37
N ARG A 49 14.05 15.34 1.18
CA ARG A 49 13.43 15.29 -0.15
C ARG A 49 13.66 16.57 -0.96
N LEU A 50 13.66 17.74 -0.32
CA LEU A 50 14.00 19.02 -0.95
C LEU A 50 15.49 19.10 -1.31
N GLU A 51 16.37 18.63 -0.43
CA GLU A 51 17.81 18.56 -0.71
C GLU A 51 18.12 17.63 -1.90
N GLU A 52 17.39 16.53 -2.06
CA GLU A 52 17.54 15.65 -3.22
C GLU A 52 17.05 16.34 -4.50
N LYS A 53 15.86 16.98 -4.47
CA LYS A 53 15.31 17.70 -5.63
C LYS A 53 16.19 18.86 -6.10
N SER A 54 16.88 19.52 -5.17
CA SER A 54 17.86 20.57 -5.46
C SER A 54 19.24 20.03 -5.84
N GLY A 55 19.42 18.69 -5.83
CA GLY A 55 20.66 18.01 -6.13
C GLY A 55 21.78 18.29 -5.14
N ILE A 56 21.45 18.67 -3.89
CA ILE A 56 22.41 18.83 -2.79
C ILE A 56 22.88 17.45 -2.31
N ILE A 57 21.96 16.48 -2.28
CA ILE A 57 22.26 15.09 -1.96
C ILE A 57 22.02 14.18 -3.16
N GLU A 58 22.75 13.06 -3.21
CA GLU A 58 22.67 12.06 -4.26
C GLU A 58 22.82 10.65 -3.67
N PHE A 59 22.06 9.70 -4.18
CA PHE A 59 22.14 8.28 -3.81
C PHE A 59 22.83 7.47 -4.90
N LYS A 60 23.82 6.65 -4.54
CA LYS A 60 24.49 5.73 -5.48
C LYS A 60 24.62 4.36 -4.90
N VAL A 61 24.42 3.33 -5.71
CA VAL A 61 24.80 1.96 -5.35
C VAL A 61 26.21 1.71 -5.86
N ILE A 62 27.11 1.41 -4.95
CA ILE A 62 28.52 1.10 -5.22
C ILE A 62 28.87 -0.27 -4.64
N GLY A 63 29.98 -0.85 -5.08
CA GLY A 63 30.49 -2.10 -4.53
C GLY A 63 31.90 -2.34 -5.03
N ASN A 64 32.65 -3.16 -4.31
CA ASN A 64 33.92 -3.65 -4.81
C ASN A 64 33.65 -4.59 -6.00
N SER A 65 34.30 -4.33 -7.12
CA SER A 65 34.27 -5.22 -8.29
C SER A 65 35.64 -5.85 -8.47
N LEU A 66 35.72 -7.13 -8.84
CA LEU A 66 37.00 -7.78 -9.14
C LEU A 66 37.63 -7.32 -10.47
N GLU A 67 37.02 -6.34 -11.13
CA GLU A 67 37.53 -5.73 -12.35
C GLU A 67 38.89 -5.03 -12.11
N PRO A 68 39.86 -5.18 -13.03
CA PRO A 68 41.21 -4.65 -12.87
C PRO A 68 41.28 -3.11 -12.84
N PHE A 69 40.26 -2.43 -13.36
CA PHE A 69 40.14 -0.98 -13.32
C PHE A 69 38.88 -0.55 -12.57
N GLN A 70 39.07 -0.02 -11.37
CA GLN A 70 37.99 0.61 -10.60
C GLN A 70 38.06 2.11 -10.67
N ARG A 71 36.90 2.74 -10.79
CA ARG A 71 36.79 4.20 -10.72
C ARG A 71 37.27 4.67 -9.35
N ARG A 72 38.20 5.64 -9.37
CA ARG A 72 38.76 6.25 -8.16
C ARG A 72 37.67 6.78 -7.22
N GLU A 73 36.61 7.35 -7.76
CA GLU A 73 35.46 7.87 -7.00
C GLU A 73 34.73 6.79 -6.19
N THR A 74 34.58 5.58 -6.75
CA THR A 74 33.94 4.45 -6.07
C THR A 74 34.80 4.00 -4.90
N MET A 75 36.11 3.88 -5.10
CA MET A 75 37.04 3.50 -4.04
C MET A 75 37.12 4.54 -2.91
N VAL A 76 37.16 5.82 -3.24
CA VAL A 76 37.08 6.90 -2.25
C VAL A 76 35.77 6.81 -1.46
N SER A 77 34.64 6.55 -2.14
CA SER A 77 33.33 6.42 -1.49
C SER A 77 33.27 5.19 -0.56
N LEU A 78 33.84 4.05 -0.97
CA LEU A 78 33.94 2.85 -0.14
C LEU A 78 34.81 3.07 1.10
N LEU A 79 35.96 3.76 0.95
CA LEU A 79 36.84 4.13 2.06
C LEU A 79 36.15 5.07 3.05
N GLN A 80 35.46 6.10 2.54
CA GLN A 80 34.68 7.01 3.38
C GLN A 80 33.57 6.27 4.13
N LEU A 81 32.88 5.35 3.45
CA LEU A 81 31.83 4.56 4.05
C LEU A 81 32.35 3.58 5.12
N GLN A 82 33.48 2.92 4.86
CA GLN A 82 34.18 2.06 5.83
C GLN A 82 34.54 2.86 7.10
N SER A 83 35.08 4.07 6.93
CA SER A 83 35.42 4.95 8.05
C SER A 83 34.18 5.37 8.82
N LEU A 84 33.10 5.75 8.11
CA LEU A 84 31.82 6.12 8.71
C LEU A 84 31.26 4.98 9.56
N PHE A 85 31.17 3.75 9.03
CA PHE A 85 30.68 2.62 9.80
C PHE A 85 31.55 2.32 11.01
N SER A 86 32.88 2.43 10.89
CA SER A 86 33.80 2.20 12.01
C SER A 86 33.56 3.18 13.17
N VAL A 87 33.21 4.42 12.86
CA VAL A 87 32.91 5.44 13.87
C VAL A 87 31.49 5.26 14.45
N GLN A 88 30.50 5.01 13.58
CA GLN A 88 29.10 4.95 13.99
C GLN A 88 28.70 3.61 14.64
N LEU A 89 29.48 2.54 14.42
CA LEU A 89 29.23 1.19 14.95
C LEU A 89 30.42 0.72 15.79
N PRO A 90 30.68 1.31 16.97
CA PRO A 90 31.88 1.04 17.76
C PRO A 90 31.96 -0.40 18.30
N LYS A 91 30.84 -1.12 18.35
CA LYS A 91 30.79 -2.55 18.72
C LYS A 91 31.26 -3.48 17.61
N MET A 92 31.41 -2.97 16.39
CA MET A 92 31.83 -3.74 15.21
C MET A 92 33.31 -3.52 14.95
N PRO A 93 34.14 -4.58 14.93
CA PRO A 93 35.58 -4.44 14.66
C PRO A 93 35.86 -3.80 13.30
N LYS A 94 36.87 -2.94 13.22
CA LYS A 94 37.23 -2.23 11.98
C LYS A 94 37.60 -3.20 10.86
N GLU A 95 38.28 -4.29 11.19
CA GLU A 95 38.70 -5.35 10.27
C GLU A 95 37.47 -6.08 9.71
N TYR A 96 36.47 -6.34 10.56
CA TYR A 96 35.21 -6.96 10.17
C TYR A 96 34.43 -6.07 9.20
N ILE A 97 34.30 -4.77 9.53
CA ILE A 97 33.65 -3.78 8.65
C ILE A 97 34.36 -3.71 7.31
N THR A 98 35.68 -3.54 7.33
CA THR A 98 36.49 -3.42 6.11
C THR A 98 36.33 -4.65 5.23
N ARG A 99 36.40 -5.85 5.81
CA ARG A 99 36.23 -7.10 5.07
C ARG A 99 34.90 -7.18 4.34
N LEU A 100 33.79 -6.74 4.96
CA LEU A 100 32.47 -6.82 4.34
C LEU A 100 32.16 -5.66 3.39
N VAL A 101 32.60 -4.43 3.70
CA VAL A 101 32.42 -3.28 2.80
C VAL A 101 33.16 -3.49 1.47
N PHE A 102 34.31 -4.17 1.51
CA PHE A 102 35.12 -4.50 0.34
C PHE A 102 34.92 -5.94 -0.18
N ASP A 103 33.98 -6.73 0.35
CA ASP A 103 33.63 -8.03 -0.22
C ASP A 103 32.86 -7.80 -1.53
N ASP A 104 33.23 -8.53 -2.58
CA ASP A 104 32.68 -8.41 -3.94
C ASP A 104 31.21 -8.86 -4.04
N ARG A 105 30.72 -9.64 -3.07
CA ARG A 105 29.31 -10.05 -2.98
C ARG A 105 28.45 -9.02 -2.24
N HIS A 106 29.07 -8.02 -1.64
CA HIS A 106 28.37 -6.95 -0.94
C HIS A 106 28.26 -5.71 -1.82
N ARG A 107 27.14 -5.02 -1.70
CA ARG A 107 26.93 -3.71 -2.30
C ARG A 107 26.56 -2.72 -1.21
N SER A 108 26.82 -1.46 -1.47
CA SER A 108 26.54 -0.37 -0.56
C SER A 108 25.76 0.72 -1.26
N MET A 109 24.59 1.07 -0.73
CA MET A 109 23.89 2.29 -1.12
C MET A 109 24.48 3.44 -0.29
N VAL A 110 25.13 4.40 -0.95
CA VAL A 110 25.75 5.57 -0.32
C VAL A 110 24.90 6.81 -0.51
N LEU A 111 24.84 7.63 0.54
CA LEU A 111 24.28 8.98 0.53
C LEU A 111 25.42 9.99 0.47
N LEU A 112 25.52 10.68 -0.66
CA LEU A 112 26.51 11.72 -0.92
C LEU A 112 25.87 13.09 -0.71
N LYS A 113 26.61 14.02 -0.11
CA LYS A 113 26.22 15.43 0.03
C LYS A 113 27.28 16.33 -0.59
N LYS A 114 26.86 17.27 -1.43
CA LYS A 114 27.75 18.25 -2.08
C LYS A 114 28.58 18.99 -1.03
N GLY A 115 29.90 19.03 -1.25
CA GLY A 115 30.85 19.67 -0.34
C GLY A 115 31.19 18.88 0.93
N LYS A 116 30.56 17.74 1.21
CA LYS A 116 30.85 16.90 2.39
C LYS A 116 31.26 15.46 2.05
N GLY A 117 30.91 14.94 0.88
CA GLY A 117 31.18 13.55 0.50
C GLY A 117 30.13 12.59 1.08
N VAL A 118 30.55 11.38 1.46
CA VAL A 118 29.63 10.37 2.04
C VAL A 118 29.20 10.78 3.44
N ILE A 119 27.89 10.96 3.63
CA ILE A 119 27.28 11.28 4.94
C ILE A 119 26.49 10.10 5.53
N GLY A 120 26.30 9.03 4.77
CA GLY A 120 25.61 7.85 5.24
C GLY A 120 25.63 6.72 4.22
N GLY A 121 25.25 5.52 4.66
CA GLY A 121 25.07 4.41 3.74
C GLY A 121 24.52 3.15 4.38
N ILE A 122 24.06 2.24 3.52
CA ILE A 122 23.60 0.90 3.87
C ILE A 122 24.43 -0.10 3.08
N CYS A 123 25.16 -0.97 3.78
CA CYS A 123 25.85 -2.12 3.21
C CYS A 123 24.93 -3.34 3.29
N PHE A 124 24.74 -4.02 2.16
CA PHE A 124 23.84 -5.16 2.04
C PHE A 124 24.39 -6.25 1.11
N ARG A 125 23.91 -7.47 1.32
CA ARG A 125 24.17 -8.63 0.47
C ARG A 125 22.87 -9.14 -0.13
N GLN A 126 22.87 -9.39 -1.44
CA GLN A 126 21.68 -9.86 -2.17
C GLN A 126 21.66 -11.39 -2.28
N PHE A 127 20.47 -11.97 -2.10
CA PHE A 127 20.20 -13.39 -2.29
C PHE A 127 19.05 -13.56 -3.31
N PRO A 128 19.32 -13.31 -4.61
CA PRO A 128 18.27 -13.17 -5.62
C PRO A 128 17.41 -14.42 -5.77
N ASN A 129 18.01 -15.61 -5.66
CA ASN A 129 17.28 -16.88 -5.74
C ASN A 129 16.31 -17.09 -4.56
N GLN A 130 16.58 -16.45 -3.42
CA GLN A 130 15.77 -16.53 -2.21
C GLN A 130 14.84 -15.31 -2.02
N GLY A 131 14.93 -14.31 -2.90
CA GLY A 131 14.06 -13.13 -2.89
C GLY A 131 14.26 -12.16 -1.72
N PHE A 132 15.42 -12.21 -1.04
CA PHE A 132 15.72 -11.34 0.09
C PHE A 132 17.11 -10.69 0.00
N ILE A 133 17.30 -9.65 0.81
CA ILE A 133 18.60 -9.05 1.07
C ILE A 133 18.92 -9.06 2.56
N GLU A 134 20.19 -9.17 2.90
CA GLU A 134 20.70 -9.00 4.25
C GLU A 134 21.31 -7.61 4.37
N ILE A 135 20.78 -6.77 5.27
CA ILE A 135 21.41 -5.52 5.65
C ILE A 135 22.45 -5.83 6.72
N VAL A 136 23.71 -5.59 6.37
CA VAL A 136 24.87 -5.83 7.21
C VAL A 136 25.19 -4.60 8.05
N PHE A 137 25.23 -3.42 7.43
CA PHE A 137 25.52 -2.16 8.11
C PHE A 137 24.54 -1.07 7.66
N CYS A 138 24.14 -0.21 8.58
CA CYS A 138 23.31 0.96 8.30
C CYS A 138 23.71 2.08 9.26
N ALA A 139 24.18 3.21 8.72
CA ALA A 139 24.59 4.34 9.55
C ALA A 139 24.53 5.67 8.79
N ILE A 140 24.31 6.73 9.55
CA ILE A 140 24.40 8.13 9.12
C ILE A 140 25.41 8.82 10.04
N THR A 141 26.22 9.74 9.50
CA THR A 141 27.15 10.55 10.30
C THR A 141 26.41 11.32 11.41
N ALA A 142 27.00 11.40 12.60
CA ALA A 142 26.36 11.98 13.79
C ALA A 142 25.78 13.41 13.57
N ASN A 143 26.49 14.26 12.83
CA ASN A 143 26.07 15.64 12.53
C ASN A 143 24.90 15.75 11.54
N GLU A 144 24.53 14.66 10.88
CA GLU A 144 23.41 14.59 9.93
C GLU A 144 22.29 13.65 10.42
N GLN A 145 22.40 13.06 11.61
CA GLN A 145 21.32 12.25 12.22
C GLN A 145 20.10 13.10 12.57
N VAL A 146 18.95 12.44 12.72
CA VAL A 146 17.64 13.05 13.08
C VAL A 146 17.06 14.02 12.02
N LYS A 147 17.75 14.25 10.90
CA LYS A 147 17.29 15.04 9.75
C LYS A 147 16.51 14.24 8.69
N GLY A 148 16.06 13.03 9.02
CA GLY A 148 15.31 12.17 8.10
C GLY A 148 16.13 11.41 7.05
N TYR A 149 17.45 11.65 6.91
CA TYR A 149 18.28 10.96 5.91
C TYR A 149 18.29 9.44 6.07
N GLY A 150 18.24 8.92 7.30
CA GLY A 150 18.18 7.48 7.54
C GLY A 150 16.91 6.84 6.97
N THR A 151 15.75 7.49 7.15
CA THR A 151 14.49 7.04 6.58
C THR A 151 14.52 7.14 5.05
N HIS A 152 15.07 8.25 4.53
CA HIS A 152 15.15 8.49 3.08
C HIS A 152 16.06 7.46 2.38
N LEU A 153 17.22 7.16 2.97
CA LEU A 153 18.15 6.12 2.50
C LEU A 153 17.51 4.74 2.49
N MET A 154 16.73 4.41 3.52
CA MET A 154 15.99 3.15 3.61
C MET A 154 14.88 3.05 2.56
N ASN A 155 14.21 4.17 2.23
CA ASN A 155 13.21 4.19 1.17
C ASN A 155 13.84 3.98 -0.22
N HIS A 156 14.94 4.68 -0.51
CA HIS A 156 15.71 4.46 -1.74
C HIS A 156 16.20 3.02 -1.86
N LEU A 157 16.64 2.41 -0.76
CA LEU A 157 17.03 1.00 -0.76
C LEU A 157 15.86 0.09 -1.14
N LYS A 158 14.67 0.30 -0.55
CA LYS A 158 13.49 -0.51 -0.88
C LYS A 158 13.12 -0.37 -2.35
N ASP A 159 13.07 0.84 -2.87
CA ASP A 159 12.73 1.10 -4.27
C ASP A 159 13.71 0.40 -5.21
N TYR A 160 15.02 0.46 -4.91
CA TYR A 160 16.04 -0.26 -5.65
C TYR A 160 15.86 -1.79 -5.56
N GLN A 161 15.57 -2.34 -4.37
CA GLN A 161 15.39 -3.79 -4.22
C GLN A 161 14.11 -4.32 -4.89
N VAL A 162 13.03 -3.54 -4.89
CA VAL A 162 11.81 -3.87 -5.65
C VAL A 162 12.15 -4.01 -7.14
N GLN A 163 12.95 -3.10 -7.68
CA GLN A 163 13.39 -3.17 -9.08
C GLN A 163 14.28 -4.40 -9.36
N CYS A 164 15.06 -4.83 -8.36
CA CYS A 164 15.85 -6.06 -8.44
C CYS A 164 15.06 -7.35 -8.16
N GLY A 165 13.76 -7.29 -7.88
CA GLY A 165 12.92 -8.46 -7.60
C GLY A 165 13.07 -9.05 -6.18
N ASN A 166 13.69 -8.32 -5.25
CA ASN A 166 13.79 -8.71 -3.84
C ASN A 166 12.69 -7.99 -3.04
N TYR A 167 12.00 -8.69 -2.13
CA TYR A 167 10.86 -8.13 -1.37
C TYR A 167 11.02 -8.20 0.15
N HIS A 168 12.12 -8.80 0.61
CA HIS A 168 12.38 -9.05 2.03
C HIS A 168 13.74 -8.50 2.42
N LEU A 169 13.82 -7.72 3.50
CA LEU A 169 15.08 -7.32 4.13
C LEU A 169 15.22 -8.03 5.47
N LEU A 170 16.37 -8.63 5.70
CA LEU A 170 16.77 -9.24 6.96
C LEU A 170 17.91 -8.43 7.57
N THR A 171 17.89 -8.23 8.89
CA THR A 171 19.00 -7.56 9.57
C THR A 171 19.14 -8.01 11.02
N PHE A 172 20.38 -7.97 11.51
CA PHE A 172 20.69 -8.04 12.93
C PHE A 172 20.85 -6.61 13.45
N ALA A 173 19.85 -6.16 14.20
CA ALA A 173 19.84 -4.83 14.80
C ALA A 173 20.27 -4.92 16.27
N ASP A 174 21.15 -4.01 16.67
CA ASP A 174 21.43 -3.74 18.09
C ASP A 174 20.18 -3.18 18.78
N GLU A 175 20.08 -3.34 20.10
CA GLU A 175 18.93 -2.89 20.90
C GLU A 175 18.55 -1.43 20.66
N PHE A 176 19.55 -0.56 20.51
CA PHE A 176 19.36 0.87 20.22
C PHE A 176 18.84 1.16 18.80
N ALA A 177 19.10 0.25 17.86
CA ALA A 177 18.67 0.37 16.46
C ALA A 177 17.32 -0.31 16.21
N ILE A 178 16.81 -1.11 17.16
CA ILE A 178 15.49 -1.75 17.04
C ILE A 178 14.43 -0.69 16.77
N GLY A 179 14.44 0.46 17.44
CA GLY A 179 13.45 1.54 17.20
C GLY A 179 13.45 2.07 15.77
N TYR A 180 14.63 2.20 15.15
CA TYR A 180 14.78 2.63 13.76
C TYR A 180 14.23 1.58 12.78
N PHE A 181 14.58 0.29 12.97
CA PHE A 181 14.07 -0.77 12.09
C PHE A 181 12.63 -1.18 12.39
N ARG A 182 12.16 -0.93 13.62
CA ARG A 182 10.78 -1.11 14.07
C ARG A 182 9.91 0.09 13.68
N MET A 183 10.46 1.10 12.99
CA MET A 183 9.65 2.14 12.37
C MET A 183 8.56 1.47 11.55
N ARG A 184 7.33 1.67 12.02
CA ARG A 184 6.13 1.22 11.35
C ARG A 184 6.20 1.79 9.93
N TYR A 185 6.00 0.95 8.93
CA TYR A 185 5.62 1.42 7.60
C TYR A 185 4.21 2.03 7.73
N THR A 186 4.11 3.20 8.36
CA THR A 186 2.85 3.84 8.74
C THR A 186 2.17 4.50 7.57
N GLU A 187 2.77 4.64 6.40
CA GLU A 187 2.04 5.28 5.31
C GLU A 187 0.90 4.41 4.79
N PHE A 188 1.05 3.08 4.65
CA PHE A 188 -0.09 2.27 4.23
C PHE A 188 -1.18 2.23 5.30
N SER A 189 -0.83 2.03 6.57
CA SER A 189 -1.85 1.98 7.63
C SER A 189 -2.52 3.33 7.88
N SER A 190 -1.77 4.43 7.83
CA SER A 190 -2.32 5.78 8.04
C SER A 190 -3.05 6.29 6.81
N TYR A 191 -2.58 5.99 5.59
CA TYR A 191 -3.31 6.25 4.35
C TYR A 191 -4.60 5.44 4.28
N MET A 192 -4.57 4.14 4.63
CA MET A 192 -5.78 3.31 4.68
C MET A 192 -6.76 3.74 5.78
N LYS A 193 -6.25 4.33 6.88
CA LYS A 193 -7.11 5.00 7.87
C LYS A 193 -7.71 6.27 7.30
N PHE A 194 -6.91 7.16 6.72
CA PHE A 194 -7.38 8.37 6.06
C PHE A 194 -8.40 8.10 4.95
N VAL A 195 -8.17 7.12 4.08
CA VAL A 195 -9.11 6.70 3.03
C VAL A 195 -10.39 6.13 3.63
N ARG A 196 -10.29 5.33 4.70
CA ARG A 196 -11.46 4.82 5.44
C ARG A 196 -12.24 5.95 6.09
N ASP A 197 -11.57 6.88 6.75
CA ASP A 197 -12.15 8.00 7.46
C ASP A 197 -12.84 8.94 6.46
N ILE A 198 -12.19 9.26 5.34
CA ILE A 198 -12.80 9.99 4.22
C ILE A 198 -14.02 9.27 3.66
N HIS A 199 -13.92 7.96 3.40
CA HIS A 199 -15.04 7.17 2.89
C HIS A 199 -16.19 7.09 3.92
N GLN A 200 -15.86 7.09 5.20
CA GLN A 200 -16.81 7.12 6.29
C GLN A 200 -17.52 8.46 6.37
N THR A 201 -16.78 9.58 6.37
CA THR A 201 -17.34 10.94 6.36
C THR A 201 -18.15 11.20 5.09
N MET A 202 -17.67 10.79 3.91
CA MET A 202 -18.45 10.85 2.67
C MET A 202 -19.73 9.99 2.76
N GLY A 203 -19.64 8.82 3.40
CA GLY A 203 -20.79 7.97 3.68
C GLY A 203 -21.78 8.58 4.66
N GLU A 204 -21.34 9.36 5.63
CA GLU A 204 -22.17 10.07 6.61
C GLU A 204 -22.85 11.29 5.99
N VAL A 205 -22.15 12.04 5.14
CA VAL A 205 -22.72 13.19 4.39
C VAL A 205 -23.72 12.72 3.33
N LYS A 206 -23.39 11.64 2.60
CA LYS A 206 -24.26 11.09 1.55
C LYS A 206 -25.44 10.28 2.08
N TYR A 207 -25.28 9.66 3.26
CA TYR A 207 -26.32 8.87 3.93
C TYR A 207 -26.43 9.30 5.41
N PRO A 208 -27.05 10.46 5.69
CA PRO A 208 -27.12 11.02 7.05
C PRO A 208 -27.86 10.14 8.06
N ASN A 209 -28.65 9.18 7.59
CA ASN A 209 -29.47 8.26 8.40
C ASN A 209 -28.92 6.82 8.44
N LYS A 210 -27.59 6.62 8.35
CA LYS A 210 -26.95 5.30 8.24
C LYS A 210 -27.22 4.34 9.41
N THR A 211 -27.64 4.85 10.56
CA THR A 211 -28.00 4.07 11.76
C THR A 211 -29.47 3.64 11.79
N ARG A 212 -30.32 4.11 10.87
CA ARG A 212 -31.72 3.68 10.80
C ARG A 212 -31.77 2.23 10.32
N LYS A 213 -32.24 1.35 11.19
CA LYS A 213 -32.57 -0.03 10.85
C LYS A 213 -34.00 -0.06 10.36
N TYR A 214 -34.18 -0.50 9.12
CA TYR A 214 -35.50 -0.76 8.55
C TYR A 214 -35.79 -2.26 8.65
N GLY A 215 -37.06 -2.61 8.78
CA GLY A 215 -37.48 -4.01 8.64
C GLY A 215 -37.14 -4.53 7.25
N GLY A 216 -37.06 -5.86 7.10
CA GLY A 216 -36.88 -6.47 5.79
C GLY A 216 -37.94 -6.01 4.79
N ILE A 217 -37.54 -5.81 3.54
CA ILE A 217 -38.40 -5.35 2.43
C ILE A 217 -39.41 -6.40 1.93
N GLU A 218 -39.44 -7.56 2.57
CA GLU A 218 -40.28 -8.70 2.18
C GLU A 218 -41.77 -8.34 2.16
N HIS A 219 -42.24 -7.58 3.15
CA HIS A 219 -43.63 -7.10 3.21
C HIS A 219 -43.99 -6.21 2.01
N ILE A 220 -43.03 -5.45 1.49
CA ILE A 220 -43.21 -4.55 0.35
C ILE A 220 -43.30 -5.35 -0.94
N PHE A 221 -42.44 -6.37 -1.11
CA PHE A 221 -42.50 -7.29 -2.25
C PHE A 221 -43.79 -8.11 -2.29
N ARG A 222 -44.25 -8.58 -1.12
CA ARG A 222 -45.51 -9.34 -1.00
C ARG A 222 -46.72 -8.48 -1.37
N GLN A 223 -46.71 -7.20 -1.04
CA GLN A 223 -47.74 -6.23 -1.43
C GLN A 223 -47.70 -5.87 -2.93
N HIS A 224 -46.53 -5.84 -3.55
CA HIS A 224 -46.37 -5.52 -4.98
C HIS A 224 -46.54 -6.72 -5.91
N GLY A 225 -46.87 -7.90 -5.39
CA GLY A 225 -47.18 -9.09 -6.20
C GLY A 225 -46.06 -9.52 -7.14
N GLY A 226 -44.79 -9.25 -6.79
CA GLY A 226 -43.63 -9.59 -7.61
C GLY A 226 -43.31 -8.61 -8.75
N HIS A 227 -44.00 -7.47 -8.85
CA HIS A 227 -43.61 -6.39 -9.75
C HIS A 227 -42.43 -5.59 -9.20
N GLY A 228 -41.66 -4.96 -10.10
CA GLY A 228 -40.48 -4.16 -9.73
C GLY A 228 -40.85 -3.00 -8.82
N LEU A 229 -40.12 -2.87 -7.70
CA LEU A 229 -40.26 -1.76 -6.75
C LEU A 229 -39.62 -0.49 -7.30
N ARG A 230 -40.29 0.65 -7.11
CA ARG A 230 -39.68 1.96 -7.38
C ARG A 230 -38.79 2.36 -6.21
N LEU A 231 -37.76 3.16 -6.45
CA LEU A 231 -36.83 3.57 -5.38
C LEU A 231 -37.56 4.26 -4.21
N LYS A 232 -38.58 5.06 -4.52
CA LYS A 232 -39.40 5.77 -3.53
C LYS A 232 -40.23 4.86 -2.60
N ASP A 233 -40.51 3.63 -3.03
CA ASP A 233 -41.33 2.67 -2.26
C ASP A 233 -40.46 1.89 -1.26
N ILE A 234 -39.14 2.09 -1.27
CA ILE A 234 -38.19 1.46 -0.36
C ILE A 234 -37.93 2.40 0.82
N PRO A 235 -38.13 1.95 2.07
CA PRO A 235 -37.84 2.74 3.26
C PRO A 235 -36.39 3.23 3.28
N GLY A 236 -36.21 4.55 3.39
CA GLY A 236 -34.91 5.22 3.33
C GLY A 236 -34.47 5.71 1.94
N LEU A 237 -35.28 5.50 0.89
CA LEU A 237 -35.02 5.94 -0.49
C LEU A 237 -36.15 6.84 -1.04
N GLU A 238 -36.97 7.42 -0.18
CA GLU A 238 -38.17 8.19 -0.53
C GLU A 238 -37.89 9.42 -1.41
N ASN A 239 -36.66 9.94 -1.35
CA ASN A 239 -36.22 11.14 -2.06
C ASN A 239 -35.49 10.83 -3.39
N HIS A 240 -35.37 9.57 -3.79
CA HIS A 240 -34.66 9.17 -5.01
C HIS A 240 -35.63 8.84 -6.16
N ASN A 241 -35.32 9.31 -7.37
CA ASN A 241 -36.15 9.13 -8.56
C ASN A 241 -35.56 8.08 -9.51
N ASP A 242 -36.42 7.27 -10.14
CA ASP A 242 -36.01 6.17 -11.02
C ASP A 242 -35.47 6.63 -12.40
N ASP A 243 -35.62 7.93 -12.74
CA ASP A 243 -35.42 8.49 -14.08
C ASP A 243 -34.00 8.96 -14.43
N GLU A 244 -33.02 8.83 -13.52
CA GLU A 244 -31.61 9.06 -13.85
C GLU A 244 -31.11 7.91 -14.74
N ARG A 245 -31.42 8.00 -16.04
CA ARG A 245 -31.10 6.98 -17.05
C ARG A 245 -29.60 6.84 -17.22
N ILE A 246 -29.21 5.57 -17.31
CA ILE A 246 -27.85 5.13 -17.09
C ILE A 246 -27.21 4.77 -18.42
N GLU A 247 -25.92 5.01 -18.55
CA GLU A 247 -25.15 4.51 -19.68
C GLU A 247 -24.97 3.00 -19.54
N LYS A 248 -25.33 2.22 -20.57
CA LYS A 248 -25.23 0.76 -20.54
C LYS A 248 -23.75 0.35 -20.40
N ASP A 249 -23.41 -0.16 -19.22
CA ASP A 249 -22.05 -0.53 -18.87
C ASP A 249 -21.66 -1.86 -19.54
N ILE A 250 -21.07 -1.78 -20.74
CA ILE A 250 -20.60 -2.93 -21.54
C ILE A 250 -19.63 -3.82 -20.73
N GLU A 251 -18.98 -3.25 -19.70
CA GLU A 251 -18.04 -3.94 -18.83
C GLU A 251 -18.71 -4.94 -17.86
N LEU A 252 -19.99 -4.75 -17.52
CA LEU A 252 -20.67 -5.51 -16.47
C LEU A 252 -20.99 -6.96 -16.90
N ASP A 253 -21.45 -7.15 -18.13
CA ASP A 253 -21.72 -8.48 -18.68
C ASP A 253 -20.46 -9.35 -18.68
N SER A 254 -19.32 -8.74 -19.01
CA SER A 254 -18.00 -9.37 -18.97
C SER A 254 -17.59 -9.74 -17.53
N LYS A 255 -17.84 -8.85 -16.56
CA LYS A 255 -17.57 -9.10 -15.13
C LYS A 255 -18.46 -10.22 -14.57
N MET A 256 -19.76 -10.19 -14.87
CA MET A 256 -20.73 -11.22 -14.45
C MET A 256 -20.35 -12.61 -14.98
N LYS A 257 -20.00 -12.70 -16.27
CA LYS A 257 -19.53 -13.95 -16.88
C LYS A 257 -18.26 -14.47 -16.23
N LEU A 258 -17.32 -13.58 -15.89
CA LEU A 258 -16.07 -13.95 -15.22
C LEU A 258 -16.31 -14.50 -13.81
N ILE A 259 -17.18 -13.85 -13.04
CA ILE A 259 -17.53 -14.27 -11.67
C ILE A 259 -18.22 -15.64 -11.70
N LEU A 260 -19.23 -15.82 -12.57
CA LEU A 260 -19.95 -17.10 -12.68
C LEU A 260 -19.02 -18.25 -13.10
N LYS A 261 -18.05 -17.98 -14.00
CA LYS A 261 -17.04 -18.97 -14.41
C LYS A 261 -16.15 -19.39 -13.24
N LYS A 262 -15.69 -18.43 -12.42
CA LYS A 262 -14.89 -18.72 -11.22
C LYS A 262 -15.68 -19.51 -10.18
N LEU A 263 -16.91 -19.11 -9.88
CA LEU A 263 -17.76 -19.77 -8.89
C LEU A 263 -18.13 -21.20 -9.30
N SER A 264 -18.39 -21.42 -10.60
CA SER A 264 -18.71 -22.76 -11.13
C SER A 264 -17.50 -23.70 -11.16
N SER A 265 -16.28 -23.15 -11.11
CA SER A 265 -15.02 -23.93 -11.12
C SER A 265 -14.46 -24.14 -9.71
N ASP A 266 -15.10 -23.57 -8.68
CA ASP A 266 -14.65 -23.70 -7.30
C ASP A 266 -14.93 -25.12 -6.79
N LYS A 267 -13.95 -25.70 -6.10
CA LYS A 267 -14.06 -27.01 -5.44
C LYS A 267 -15.23 -27.11 -4.46
N TRP A 268 -15.67 -25.99 -3.89
CA TRP A 268 -16.79 -25.93 -2.95
C TRP A 268 -18.09 -25.42 -3.58
N GLY A 269 -18.06 -25.08 -4.88
CA GLY A 269 -19.21 -24.53 -5.60
C GLY A 269 -20.26 -25.56 -6.01
N TRP A 270 -19.91 -26.86 -5.98
CA TRP A 270 -20.74 -27.96 -6.49
C TRP A 270 -22.20 -27.97 -5.99
N PRO A 271 -22.55 -27.61 -4.74
CA PRO A 271 -23.95 -27.62 -4.28
C PRO A 271 -24.82 -26.55 -4.95
N PHE A 272 -24.20 -25.54 -5.56
CA PHE A 272 -24.88 -24.38 -6.13
C PHE A 272 -24.85 -24.38 -7.66
N VAL A 273 -24.23 -25.38 -8.29
CA VAL A 273 -24.07 -25.44 -9.75
C VAL A 273 -25.40 -25.71 -10.46
N VAL A 274 -26.24 -26.54 -9.85
CA VAL A 274 -27.56 -26.93 -10.35
C VAL A 274 -28.60 -26.72 -9.26
N PRO A 275 -29.89 -26.62 -9.60
CA PRO A 275 -30.97 -26.60 -8.63
C PRO A 275 -30.85 -27.77 -7.65
N VAL A 276 -31.19 -27.51 -6.39
CA VAL A 276 -31.26 -28.55 -5.36
C VAL A 276 -32.36 -29.54 -5.74
N ASP A 277 -32.07 -30.82 -5.62
CA ASP A 277 -33.04 -31.88 -5.89
C ASP A 277 -34.03 -32.00 -4.71
N GLY A 278 -35.32 -31.79 -4.99
CA GLY A 278 -36.38 -31.87 -3.98
C GLY A 278 -36.58 -33.28 -3.43
N ASP A 279 -36.20 -34.32 -4.17
CA ASP A 279 -36.28 -35.69 -3.69
C ASP A 279 -35.17 -35.99 -2.66
N MET A 280 -34.02 -35.30 -2.79
CA MET A 280 -32.88 -35.42 -1.87
C MET A 280 -33.04 -34.54 -0.63
N VAL A 281 -33.76 -33.43 -0.76
CA VAL A 281 -34.05 -32.50 0.34
C VAL A 281 -35.54 -32.12 0.31
N PRO A 282 -36.43 -32.99 0.86
CA PRO A 282 -37.89 -32.84 0.75
C PRO A 282 -38.43 -31.51 1.26
N GLU A 283 -37.82 -30.95 2.31
CA GLU A 283 -38.27 -29.70 2.94
C GLU A 283 -37.70 -28.44 2.26
N TYR A 284 -36.83 -28.57 1.26
CA TYR A 284 -36.08 -27.43 0.71
C TYR A 284 -36.99 -26.36 0.11
N TYR A 285 -38.00 -26.78 -0.66
CA TYR A 285 -38.92 -25.89 -1.35
C TYR A 285 -40.00 -25.30 -0.44
N ASP A 286 -40.18 -25.86 0.76
CA ASP A 286 -41.09 -25.30 1.78
C ASP A 286 -40.52 -24.01 2.40
N TYR A 287 -39.18 -23.91 2.44
CA TYR A 287 -38.48 -22.74 2.98
C TYR A 287 -37.99 -21.77 1.89
N ILE A 288 -37.72 -22.26 0.68
CA ILE A 288 -37.16 -21.47 -0.43
C ILE A 288 -38.10 -21.52 -1.63
N GLU A 289 -38.98 -20.52 -1.72
CA GLU A 289 -40.04 -20.42 -2.74
C GLU A 289 -39.50 -20.19 -4.16
N TYR A 290 -38.38 -19.46 -4.30
CA TYR A 290 -37.77 -19.12 -5.60
C TYR A 290 -36.28 -19.47 -5.59
N PRO A 291 -35.92 -20.75 -5.69
CA PRO A 291 -34.52 -21.16 -5.62
C PRO A 291 -33.72 -20.63 -6.80
N ILE A 292 -32.43 -20.38 -6.55
CA ILE A 292 -31.49 -19.88 -7.55
C ILE A 292 -30.20 -20.67 -7.48
N ASP A 293 -29.66 -20.95 -8.66
CA ASP A 293 -28.42 -21.70 -8.85
C ASP A 293 -27.56 -21.04 -9.93
N LEU A 294 -26.28 -21.41 -10.00
CA LEU A 294 -25.30 -20.82 -10.90
C LEU A 294 -25.62 -21.09 -12.37
N ARG A 295 -26.29 -22.19 -12.71
CA ARG A 295 -26.77 -22.46 -14.07
C ARG A 295 -27.90 -21.49 -14.43
N THR A 296 -28.90 -21.33 -13.57
CA THR A 296 -29.98 -20.34 -13.74
C THR A 296 -29.45 -18.92 -13.84
N MET A 297 -28.49 -18.53 -12.99
CA MET A 297 -27.82 -17.21 -13.09
C MET A 297 -27.07 -17.03 -14.41
N SER A 298 -26.38 -18.07 -14.89
CA SER A 298 -25.68 -18.05 -16.18
C SER A 298 -26.63 -17.89 -17.37
N GLU A 299 -27.79 -18.55 -17.34
CA GLU A 299 -28.84 -18.41 -18.34
C GLU A 299 -29.45 -17.02 -18.31
N ARG A 300 -29.71 -16.46 -17.13
CA ARG A 300 -30.21 -15.09 -16.95
C ARG A 300 -29.22 -14.03 -17.43
N VAL A 301 -27.91 -14.23 -17.25
CA VAL A 301 -26.90 -13.35 -17.85
C VAL A 301 -26.92 -13.45 -19.38
N LYS A 302 -26.97 -14.67 -19.94
CA LYS A 302 -27.03 -14.88 -21.41
C LYS A 302 -28.28 -14.27 -22.04
N SER A 303 -29.44 -14.39 -21.38
CA SER A 303 -30.70 -13.83 -21.85
C SER A 303 -30.84 -12.32 -21.57
N LYS A 304 -29.80 -11.67 -21.02
CA LYS A 304 -29.81 -10.26 -20.62
C LYS A 304 -30.96 -9.92 -19.66
N TYR A 305 -31.34 -10.88 -18.82
CA TYR A 305 -32.35 -10.70 -17.79
C TYR A 305 -31.93 -9.66 -16.74
N TYR A 306 -30.64 -9.63 -16.39
CA TYR A 306 -30.07 -8.65 -15.47
C TYR A 306 -29.78 -7.32 -16.18
N ASN A 307 -30.75 -6.40 -16.17
CA ASN A 307 -30.55 -5.03 -16.63
C ASN A 307 -30.13 -4.15 -15.45
N HIS A 308 -28.88 -3.68 -15.44
CA HIS A 308 -28.39 -2.78 -14.39
C HIS A 308 -28.53 -1.32 -14.81
N ILE A 309 -29.06 -0.50 -13.91
CA ILE A 309 -29.18 0.94 -14.07
C ILE A 309 -27.82 1.50 -13.49
N SER A 310 -26.81 1.90 -14.30
CA SER A 310 -25.47 2.45 -13.97
C SER A 310 -25.43 3.90 -13.41
N VAL A 311 -25.08 4.03 -12.14
CA VAL A 311 -25.00 5.34 -11.47
C VAL A 311 -23.73 6.08 -11.92
N LYS A 312 -23.79 6.78 -13.05
CA LYS A 312 -22.76 7.72 -13.51
C LYS A 312 -23.37 9.00 -14.08
N GLN A 313 -23.84 9.88 -13.20
CA GLN A 313 -23.84 11.33 -13.46
C GLN A 313 -23.99 12.10 -12.15
N ALA A 314 -22.86 12.44 -11.52
CA ALA A 314 -22.79 13.46 -10.48
C ALA A 314 -21.35 13.97 -10.36
N CYS A 315 -20.86 14.59 -11.43
CA CYS A 315 -19.76 15.56 -11.43
C CYS A 315 -19.64 16.15 -12.84
N LEU A 316 -20.42 17.19 -13.11
CA LEU A 316 -20.06 18.29 -14.01
C LEU A 316 -20.22 19.58 -13.21
#